data_AF-I4D2D4-F1
#
_entry.id   AF-I4D2D4-F1
#
_cell.length_a   1.000
_cell.length_b   1.000
_cell.length_c   1.000
_cell.angle_alpha   90.00
_cell.angle_beta   90.00
_cell.angle_gamma   90.00
#
_symmetry.space_group_name_H-M   'P 1'
#
loop_
_entity.id
_entity.type
_entity.pdbx_description
1 polymer ?
#
loop_
_entity_poly.entity_id
_entity_poly.type
_entity_poly.pdbx_seq_one_letter_code
_entity_poly.pdbx_strand_id
1 'polypeptide(L)'
;MKKLNRRIKKKSIWALVFVLALSGFASAIVGCSNIQESSDNQQKNSNRGLERTSDQLGGYAEKLYQYHGTYTGNNSNVGAIVHALNYTDLPIKSFELKTDSEPYGITVNYQVDSRANYRFREDIETAWNKNAAVMFSLIPNAGEISLRLNDQYGEFYGAYYNRENLSERYGMEYFTADTVKQATASPDSFANFLNKVSVIKNIEDSYSELQKQSMERDKQIYSVIGDDREITPNSSVNFPVIITNDFAVSPPIRELTDQKELFGQYKGKKIDFTIYNINNFKSNNTTFYLFAFDGTKMIAYIDLKTAASEQNAIRTFTALQK
;
A
#
# COMPACT_ATOMS: atom_id res chain seq x y z
N MET A 1 34.46 -33.82 -19.48
CA MET A 1 35.04 -33.19 -18.26
C MET A 1 34.17 -32.00 -17.90
N LYS A 2 33.60 -31.77 -16.71
CA LYS A 2 33.66 -32.34 -15.36
C LYS A 2 32.23 -32.17 -14.81
N LYS A 3 31.55 -33.26 -14.45
CA LYS A 3 30.31 -33.23 -13.66
C LYS A 3 30.70 -32.85 -12.23
N LEU A 4 30.01 -31.89 -11.61
CA LEU A 4 29.99 -31.80 -10.14
C LEU A 4 28.56 -31.99 -9.63
N ASN A 5 28.41 -33.14 -9.01
CA ASN A 5 27.26 -33.68 -8.32
C ASN A 5 27.56 -33.56 -6.82
N ARG A 6 26.64 -33.00 -6.02
CA ARG A 6 26.51 -33.29 -4.57
C ARG A 6 25.20 -32.69 -4.07
N ARG A 7 24.16 -33.53 -3.97
CA ARG A 7 23.74 -34.33 -2.80
C ARG A 7 22.88 -33.55 -1.81
N ILE A 8 21.58 -33.80 -1.95
CA ILE A 8 20.52 -33.68 -0.94
C ILE A 8 20.87 -34.50 0.31
N LYS A 9 20.68 -33.92 1.50
CA LYS A 9 20.36 -34.68 2.72
C LYS A 9 19.26 -33.96 3.51
N LYS A 10 18.34 -34.79 4.01
CA LYS A 10 17.01 -34.50 4.54
C LYS A 10 16.99 -34.30 6.07
N LYS A 11 15.93 -33.61 6.51
CA LYS A 11 15.14 -33.75 7.75
C LYS A 11 15.77 -33.28 9.08
N SER A 12 15.09 -32.32 9.71
CA SER A 12 14.69 -32.39 11.13
C SER A 12 13.35 -31.68 11.32
N ILE A 13 12.31 -32.50 11.56
CA ILE A 13 11.04 -32.18 12.20
C ILE A 13 11.30 -32.25 13.71
N TRP A 14 10.82 -31.31 14.52
CA TRP A 14 10.43 -31.49 15.95
C TRP A 14 9.77 -30.15 16.36
N ALA A 15 8.44 -30.04 16.49
CA ALA A 15 7.55 -30.53 17.55
C ALA A 15 7.06 -29.35 18.40
N LEU A 16 5.82 -28.94 18.13
CA LEU A 16 4.99 -28.07 18.97
C LEU A 16 4.78 -28.71 20.34
N VAL A 17 4.98 -27.96 21.42
CA VAL A 17 4.48 -28.31 22.76
C VAL A 17 3.55 -27.19 23.22
N PHE A 18 2.27 -27.53 23.24
CA PHE A 18 1.21 -26.79 23.94
C PHE A 18 1.39 -27.00 25.45
N VAL A 19 1.44 -25.92 26.23
CA VAL A 19 1.19 -25.98 27.68
C VAL A 19 -0.07 -25.20 27.96
N LEU A 20 -1.15 -25.95 28.19
CA LEU A 20 -2.38 -25.49 28.83
C LEU A 20 -2.12 -25.36 30.32
N ALA A 21 -2.24 -24.16 30.87
CA ALA A 21 -2.41 -23.93 32.30
C ALA A 21 -3.81 -23.37 32.52
N LEU A 22 -4.75 -24.27 32.82
CA LEU A 22 -6.03 -23.98 33.45
C LEU A 22 -5.78 -23.73 34.94
N SER A 23 -6.06 -22.52 35.40
CA SER A 23 -6.40 -22.28 36.80
C SER A 23 -7.47 -21.19 36.86
N GLY A 24 -8.72 -21.62 36.90
CA GLY A 24 -9.81 -20.79 37.36
C GLY A 24 -9.78 -20.71 38.89
N PHE A 25 -10.02 -19.52 39.42
CA PHE A 25 -10.80 -19.36 40.63
C PHE A 25 -11.80 -18.23 40.40
N ALA A 26 -13.07 -18.60 40.54
CA ALA A 26 -14.20 -17.72 40.58
C ALA A 26 -14.25 -17.00 41.94
N SER A 27 -14.71 -15.75 41.93
CA SER A 27 -15.34 -15.10 43.09
C SER A 27 -16.39 -14.14 42.55
N ALA A 28 -17.63 -14.33 43.04
CA ALA A 28 -18.90 -13.77 42.60
C ALA A 28 -18.97 -12.23 42.77
N ILE A 29 -19.50 -11.51 41.76
CA ILE A 29 -20.87 -10.95 41.62
C ILE A 29 -21.29 -10.00 42.76
N VAL A 30 -21.53 -8.72 42.41
CA VAL A 30 -22.80 -7.93 42.45
C VAL A 30 -22.48 -6.65 41.65
N GLY A 31 -23.21 -6.14 40.65
CA GLY A 31 -24.61 -6.25 40.27
C GLY A 31 -25.16 -4.83 40.13
N CYS A 32 -25.44 -4.38 38.90
CA CYS A 32 -26.59 -3.53 38.56
C CYS A 32 -26.71 -3.43 37.04
N SER A 33 -27.91 -3.80 36.59
CA SER A 33 -28.44 -3.91 35.25
C SER A 33 -28.62 -2.56 34.55
N ASN A 34 -28.50 -2.55 33.22
CA ASN A 34 -29.57 -2.11 32.34
C ASN A 34 -29.38 -2.74 30.95
N ILE A 35 -30.40 -3.49 30.52
CA ILE A 35 -30.55 -4.00 29.16
C ILE A 35 -31.17 -2.88 28.33
N GLN A 36 -30.56 -2.56 27.19
CA GLN A 36 -31.28 -2.05 26.05
C GLN A 36 -30.63 -2.62 24.77
N GLU A 37 -31.40 -3.40 24.03
CA GLU A 37 -31.06 -3.87 22.68
C GLU A 37 -30.99 -2.70 21.70
N SER A 38 -29.98 -2.68 20.82
CA SER A 38 -30.21 -2.61 19.37
C SER A 38 -28.93 -2.95 18.59
N SER A 39 -29.09 -3.93 17.70
CA SER A 39 -28.54 -4.16 16.37
C SER A 39 -27.35 -3.36 15.81
N ASP A 40 -26.55 -4.13 15.06
CA ASP A 40 -25.78 -3.80 13.84
C ASP A 40 -24.31 -3.34 13.92
N ASN A 41 -23.48 -4.26 13.42
CA ASN A 41 -22.30 -4.09 12.55
C ASN A 41 -21.26 -3.03 12.94
N GLN A 42 -20.20 -3.49 13.62
CA GLN A 42 -18.90 -2.81 13.57
C GLN A 42 -17.92 -3.55 12.66
N GLN A 43 -17.92 -3.11 11.40
CA GLN A 43 -16.78 -3.19 10.51
C GLN A 43 -15.74 -2.18 11.01
N LYS A 44 -14.62 -2.69 11.54
CA LYS A 44 -13.54 -1.90 12.12
C LYS A 44 -12.68 -1.26 11.02
N ASN A 45 -13.13 -0.12 10.50
CA ASN A 45 -12.26 0.81 9.77
C ASN A 45 -11.64 1.79 10.76
N SER A 46 -10.34 1.65 11.02
CA SER A 46 -9.58 2.59 11.85
C SER A 46 -8.88 3.62 10.96
N ASN A 47 -9.65 4.58 10.43
CA ASN A 47 -9.09 5.82 9.91
C ASN A 47 -9.26 6.90 10.98
N ARG A 48 -8.21 7.12 11.76
CA ARG A 48 -8.07 8.32 12.60
C ARG A 48 -6.72 8.98 12.29
N GLY A 49 -6.72 9.82 11.26
CA GLY A 49 -5.78 10.93 11.23
C GLY A 49 -6.05 11.78 12.48
N LEU A 50 -5.13 11.77 13.43
CA LEU A 50 -5.27 12.52 14.67
C LEU A 50 -5.20 14.02 14.38
N GLU A 51 -6.37 14.67 14.32
CA GLU A 51 -6.49 16.11 14.43
C GLU A 51 -6.05 16.50 15.86
N ARG A 52 -4.86 17.11 15.99
CA ARG A 52 -4.29 17.47 17.30
C ARG A 52 -4.77 18.84 17.73
N THR A 53 -5.09 18.98 19.01
CA THR A 53 -5.24 20.31 19.60
C THR A 53 -3.89 21.03 19.63
N SER A 54 -3.90 22.37 19.58
CA SER A 54 -2.69 23.21 19.60
C SER A 54 -1.73 22.84 20.74
N ASP A 55 -2.27 22.50 21.92
CA ASP A 55 -1.48 22.14 23.12
C ASP A 55 -0.77 20.78 22.96
N GLN A 56 -1.42 19.80 22.32
CA GLN A 56 -0.82 18.50 22.05
C GLN A 56 0.27 18.58 20.99
N LEU A 57 0.12 19.48 20.01
CA LEU A 57 1.16 19.72 19.02
C LEU A 57 2.37 20.43 19.64
N GLY A 58 2.17 21.33 20.59
CA GLY A 58 3.25 22.00 21.34
C GLY A 58 4.17 21.01 22.07
N GLY A 59 3.61 20.09 22.84
CA GLY A 59 4.42 19.06 23.54
C GLY A 59 5.11 18.08 22.59
N TYR A 60 4.49 17.74 21.46
CA TYR A 60 5.12 16.92 20.43
C TYR A 60 6.28 17.65 19.74
N ALA A 61 6.11 18.94 19.44
CA ALA A 61 7.14 19.78 18.84
C ALA A 61 8.36 19.88 19.75
N GLU A 62 8.16 20.15 21.04
CA GLU A 62 9.24 20.23 22.02
C GLU A 62 10.05 18.92 22.10
N LYS A 63 9.35 17.78 22.19
CA LYS A 63 10.00 16.45 22.23
C LYS A 63 10.87 16.18 21.01
N LEU A 64 10.40 16.53 19.82
CA LEU A 64 11.16 16.35 18.58
C LEU A 64 12.29 17.37 18.44
N TYR A 65 12.05 18.62 18.85
CA TYR A 65 13.01 19.72 18.73
C TYR A 65 14.31 19.45 19.49
N GLN A 66 14.27 18.64 20.56
CA GLN A 66 15.47 18.21 21.27
C GLN A 66 16.50 17.50 20.37
N TYR A 67 16.09 16.94 19.23
CA TYR A 67 16.97 16.28 18.26
C TYR A 67 17.39 17.17 17.09
N HIS A 68 17.12 18.47 17.11
CA HIS A 68 17.54 19.37 16.03
C HIS A 68 19.06 19.34 15.83
N GLY A 69 19.51 19.48 14.59
CA GLY A 69 20.94 19.45 14.27
C GLY A 69 21.57 18.06 14.36
N THR A 70 20.77 17.00 14.41
CA THR A 70 21.28 15.62 14.42
C THR A 70 22.09 15.35 13.15
N TYR A 71 23.25 14.72 13.31
CA TYR A 71 24.07 14.28 12.19
C TYR A 71 23.63 12.87 11.75
N THR A 72 23.57 12.57 10.45
CA THR A 72 23.18 11.25 9.93
C THR A 72 23.94 10.08 10.56
N GLY A 73 25.22 10.27 10.90
CA GLY A 73 26.03 9.24 11.58
C GLY A 73 25.75 9.04 13.08
N ASN A 74 24.93 9.89 13.71
CA ASN A 74 24.52 9.68 15.10
C ASN A 74 23.35 8.69 15.16
N ASN A 75 23.69 7.40 15.15
CA ASN A 75 22.72 6.30 15.17
C ASN A 75 21.69 6.40 16.31
N SER A 76 22.13 6.85 17.51
CA SER A 76 21.24 6.99 18.66
C SER A 76 20.17 8.06 18.42
N ASN A 77 20.58 9.25 17.98
CA ASN A 77 19.63 10.34 17.73
C ASN A 77 18.74 10.06 16.51
N VAL A 78 19.29 9.49 15.43
CA VAL A 78 18.48 9.13 14.26
C VAL A 78 17.42 8.08 14.64
N GLY A 79 17.79 7.05 15.39
CA GLY A 79 16.84 6.07 15.91
C GLY A 79 15.77 6.71 16.79
N ALA A 80 16.15 7.63 17.67
CA ALA A 80 15.20 8.34 18.53
C ALA A 80 14.21 9.20 17.74
N ILE A 81 14.66 9.88 16.68
CA ILE A 81 13.78 10.61 15.75
C ILE A 81 12.81 9.63 15.08
N VAL A 82 13.32 8.57 14.47
CA VAL A 82 12.52 7.57 13.73
C VAL A 82 11.42 6.97 14.61
N HIS A 83 11.71 6.67 15.88
CA HIS A 83 10.73 6.15 16.83
C HIS A 83 9.81 7.22 17.46
N ALA A 84 10.18 8.50 17.42
CA ALA A 84 9.36 9.58 17.93
C ALA A 84 8.29 10.03 16.92
N LEU A 85 8.51 9.79 15.62
CA LEU A 85 7.53 10.09 14.57
C LEU A 85 6.30 9.18 14.69
N ASN A 86 5.13 9.80 14.67
CA ASN A 86 3.84 9.13 14.88
C ASN A 86 2.81 9.51 13.79
N TYR A 87 3.29 9.73 12.57
CA TYR A 87 2.41 9.98 11.42
C TYR A 87 1.88 8.67 10.81
N THR A 88 2.41 7.52 11.22
CA THR A 88 1.96 6.19 10.83
C THR A 88 2.04 5.23 12.01
N ASP A 89 1.14 4.24 12.04
CA ASP A 89 1.15 3.14 13.02
C ASP A 89 1.94 1.91 12.52
N LEU A 90 2.66 2.05 11.40
CA LEU A 90 3.45 0.97 10.83
C LEU A 90 4.59 0.52 11.78
N PRO A 91 4.75 -0.78 12.04
CA PRO A 91 5.83 -1.27 12.89
C PRO A 91 7.18 -1.07 12.20
N ILE A 92 8.10 -0.38 12.87
CA ILE A 92 9.48 -0.25 12.41
C ILE A 92 10.23 -1.55 12.70
N LYS A 93 10.82 -2.14 11.66
CA LYS A 93 11.69 -3.32 11.73
C LYS A 93 13.14 -2.95 12.04
N SER A 94 13.64 -1.97 11.31
CA SER A 94 15.02 -1.49 11.40
C SER A 94 15.16 -0.13 10.72
N PHE A 95 16.30 0.51 10.90
CA PHE A 95 16.75 1.60 10.06
C PHE A 95 18.23 1.43 9.73
N GLU A 96 18.67 2.04 8.63
CA GLU A 96 20.03 1.94 8.09
C GLU A 96 20.55 3.33 7.77
N LEU A 97 21.86 3.54 7.93
CA LEU A 97 22.53 4.81 7.71
C LEU A 97 23.59 4.65 6.63
N LYS A 98 23.52 5.50 5.61
CA LYS A 98 24.55 5.63 4.58
C LYS A 98 25.39 6.86 4.93
N THR A 99 26.59 6.61 5.45
CA THR A 99 27.49 7.66 5.98
C THR A 99 28.86 7.71 5.31
N ASP A 100 29.15 6.76 4.42
CA ASP A 100 30.47 6.63 3.80
C ASP A 100 30.74 7.69 2.74
N SER A 101 29.68 8.20 2.10
CA SER A 101 29.78 9.27 1.10
C SER A 101 28.47 10.04 0.99
N GLU A 102 28.59 11.30 0.59
CA GLU A 102 27.43 12.10 0.20
C GLU A 102 26.79 11.58 -1.11
N PRO A 103 25.48 11.79 -1.30
CA PRO A 103 24.54 12.29 -0.29
C PRO A 103 24.32 11.26 0.83
N TYR A 104 24.37 11.71 2.09
CA TYR A 104 24.13 10.85 3.24
C TYR A 104 22.65 10.42 3.28
N GLY A 105 22.41 9.18 3.68
CA GLY A 105 21.09 8.57 3.54
C GLY A 105 20.59 7.89 4.81
N ILE A 106 19.27 7.85 4.96
CA ILE A 106 18.58 7.07 6.01
C ILE A 106 17.56 6.18 5.32
N THR A 107 17.59 4.87 5.62
CA THR A 107 16.50 3.96 5.21
C THR A 107 15.74 3.52 6.43
N VAL A 108 14.41 3.68 6.45
CA VAL A 108 13.53 3.12 7.49
C VAL A 108 12.76 1.95 6.89
N ASN A 109 12.96 0.78 7.48
CA ASN A 109 12.29 -0.45 7.09
C ASN A 109 11.11 -0.71 8.02
N TYR A 110 9.90 -0.67 7.49
CA TYR A 110 8.69 -1.10 8.17
C TYR A 110 8.41 -2.57 7.87
N GLN A 111 7.84 -3.30 8.83
CA GLN A 111 7.39 -4.68 8.67
C GLN A 111 5.87 -4.73 8.75
N VAL A 112 5.24 -5.34 7.75
CA VAL A 112 3.79 -5.55 7.72
C VAL A 112 3.45 -7.05 7.68
N ASP A 113 2.19 -7.35 7.99
CA ASP A 113 1.65 -8.71 8.04
C ASP A 113 1.19 -9.24 6.68
N SER A 114 0.60 -8.38 5.85
CA SER A 114 -0.01 -8.75 4.56
C SER A 114 0.05 -7.61 3.56
N ARG A 115 0.47 -7.87 2.30
CA ARG A 115 0.42 -6.87 1.23
C ARG A 115 -0.99 -6.36 0.96
N ALA A 116 -2.01 -7.20 1.14
CA ALA A 116 -3.40 -6.82 0.88
C ALA A 116 -3.89 -5.67 1.78
N ASN A 117 -3.44 -5.64 3.04
CA ASN A 117 -3.78 -4.59 4.00
C ASN A 117 -3.16 -3.23 3.65
N TYR A 118 -2.11 -3.22 2.82
CA TYR A 118 -1.32 -2.05 2.50
C TYR A 118 -1.09 -1.90 1.00
N ARG A 119 -2.02 -2.36 0.14
CA ARG A 119 -1.87 -2.19 -1.31
C ARG A 119 -2.39 -0.84 -1.81
N PHE A 120 -3.38 -0.29 -1.12
CA PHE A 120 -3.84 1.09 -1.26
C PHE A 120 -3.07 1.88 -0.20
N ARG A 121 -2.15 2.73 -0.66
CA ARG A 121 -1.04 3.26 0.16
C ARG A 121 -1.10 4.76 0.32
N GLU A 122 -2.18 5.39 -0.12
CA GLU A 122 -2.32 6.85 -0.18
C GLU A 122 -2.14 7.47 1.22
N ASP A 123 -2.72 6.85 2.24
CA ASP A 123 -2.53 7.20 3.66
C ASP A 123 -1.07 7.01 4.11
N ILE A 124 -0.44 5.90 3.71
CA ILE A 124 0.94 5.57 4.07
C ILE A 124 1.91 6.57 3.45
N GLU A 125 1.74 6.87 2.17
CA GLU A 125 2.56 7.82 1.44
C GLU A 125 2.40 9.24 1.99
N THR A 126 1.18 9.62 2.37
CA THR A 126 0.91 10.88 3.06
C THR A 126 1.66 10.94 4.40
N ALA A 127 1.60 9.87 5.19
CA ALA A 127 2.35 9.76 6.44
C ALA A 127 3.88 9.79 6.23
N TRP A 128 4.35 9.15 5.17
CA TRP A 128 5.76 9.10 4.79
C TRP A 128 6.28 10.46 4.29
N ASN A 129 5.47 11.22 3.57
CA ASN A 129 5.76 12.62 3.23
C ASN A 129 5.94 13.46 4.50
N LYS A 130 5.05 13.29 5.49
CA LYS A 130 5.16 13.95 6.80
C LYS A 130 6.45 13.55 7.52
N ASN A 131 6.74 12.25 7.59
CA ASN A 131 7.97 11.73 8.20
C ASN A 131 9.22 12.33 7.54
N ALA A 132 9.30 12.30 6.21
CA ALA A 132 10.46 12.79 5.47
C ALA A 132 10.73 14.29 5.72
N ALA A 133 9.69 15.13 5.69
CA ALA A 133 9.85 16.56 5.98
C ALA A 133 10.40 16.83 7.39
N VAL A 134 9.88 16.12 8.39
CA VAL A 134 10.35 16.26 9.78
C VAL A 134 11.77 15.72 9.94
N MET A 135 12.09 14.57 9.35
CA MET A 135 13.43 14.01 9.40
C MET A 135 14.47 14.93 8.74
N PHE A 136 14.18 15.49 7.56
CA PHE A 136 15.13 16.40 6.89
C PHE A 136 15.36 17.71 7.67
N SER A 137 14.34 18.21 8.38
CA SER A 137 14.51 19.41 9.22
C SER A 137 15.35 19.13 10.46
N LEU A 138 15.17 17.96 11.11
CA LEU A 138 15.93 17.59 12.31
C LEU A 138 17.34 17.08 12.01
N ILE A 139 17.60 16.57 10.80
CA ILE A 139 18.87 15.93 10.40
C ILE A 139 19.48 16.69 9.21
N PRO A 140 20.16 17.84 9.42
CA PRO A 140 20.46 18.78 8.34
C PRO A 140 21.42 18.28 7.26
N ASN A 141 22.24 17.26 7.55
CA ASN A 141 23.16 16.68 6.58
C ASN A 141 22.58 15.45 5.85
N ALA A 142 21.38 14.97 6.19
CA ALA A 142 20.72 13.92 5.41
C ALA A 142 20.26 14.50 4.06
N GLY A 143 20.77 13.93 2.97
CA GLY A 143 20.36 14.27 1.60
C GLY A 143 19.25 13.35 1.08
N GLU A 144 19.19 12.11 1.58
CA GLU A 144 18.27 11.07 1.09
C GLU A 144 17.56 10.37 2.25
N ILE A 145 16.26 10.09 2.08
CA ILE A 145 15.48 9.24 2.98
C ILE A 145 14.74 8.21 2.14
N SER A 146 14.86 6.93 2.50
CA SER A 146 14.09 5.84 1.91
C SER A 146 13.16 5.24 2.96
N LEU A 147 11.88 5.09 2.65
CA LEU A 147 10.89 4.48 3.52
C LEU A 147 10.36 3.23 2.81
N ARG A 148 10.43 2.06 3.45
CA ARG A 148 10.18 0.76 2.80
C ARG A 148 9.19 -0.09 3.57
N LEU A 149 8.22 -0.69 2.89
CA LEU A 149 7.37 -1.73 3.42
C LEU A 149 7.92 -3.10 3.06
N ASN A 150 8.14 -3.91 4.10
CA ASN A 150 8.59 -5.29 3.96
C ASN A 150 7.53 -6.23 4.50
N ASP A 151 7.33 -7.36 3.83
CA ASP A 151 6.59 -8.50 4.35
C ASP A 151 7.54 -9.71 4.51
N GLN A 152 6.99 -10.89 4.76
CA GLN A 152 7.78 -12.13 4.88
C GLN A 152 8.47 -12.56 3.56
N TYR A 153 8.07 -12.00 2.41
CA TYR A 153 8.61 -12.28 1.09
C TYR A 153 9.62 -11.23 0.62
N GLY A 154 9.83 -10.16 1.40
CA GLY A 154 10.81 -9.11 1.14
C GLY A 154 10.19 -7.72 1.04
N GLU A 155 10.94 -6.79 0.44
CA GLU A 155 10.43 -5.47 0.10
C GLU A 155 9.33 -5.60 -0.97
N PHE A 156 8.20 -4.94 -0.76
CA PHE A 156 7.13 -4.89 -1.78
C PHE A 156 6.73 -3.47 -2.17
N TYR A 157 7.12 -2.49 -1.37
CA TYR A 157 6.93 -1.09 -1.69
C TYR A 157 7.98 -0.21 -1.01
N GLY A 158 8.34 0.89 -1.65
CA GLY A 158 9.17 1.91 -1.04
C GLY A 158 8.98 3.26 -1.70
N ALA A 159 9.23 4.31 -0.92
CA ALA A 159 9.29 5.69 -1.39
C ALA A 159 10.67 6.27 -1.08
N TYR A 160 11.21 6.99 -2.06
CA TYR A 160 12.51 7.64 -1.98
C TYR A 160 12.37 9.16 -1.98
N TYR A 161 12.96 9.81 -1.00
CA TYR A 161 12.90 11.24 -0.79
C TYR A 161 14.30 11.84 -0.93
N ASN A 162 14.37 12.94 -1.67
CA ASN A 162 15.56 13.75 -1.77
C ASN A 162 15.25 15.13 -1.19
N ARG A 163 16.17 15.68 -0.39
CA ARG A 163 16.00 16.98 0.27
C ARG A 163 15.73 18.10 -0.73
N GLU A 164 16.49 18.16 -1.82
CA GLU A 164 16.46 19.26 -2.79
C GLU A 164 15.13 19.31 -3.55
N ASN A 165 14.54 18.13 -3.78
CA ASN A 165 13.34 17.98 -4.60
C ASN A 165 12.09 17.62 -3.77
N LEU A 166 12.13 17.81 -2.44
CA LEU A 166 11.00 17.43 -1.57
C LEU A 166 9.71 18.17 -1.96
N SER A 167 9.82 19.44 -2.36
CA SER A 167 8.70 20.27 -2.79
C SER A 167 8.11 19.91 -4.16
N GLU A 168 8.78 19.06 -4.94
CA GLU A 168 8.25 18.57 -6.21
C GLU A 168 7.21 17.45 -6.01
N ARG A 169 7.15 16.87 -4.80
CA ARG A 169 6.13 15.88 -4.44
C ARG A 169 4.79 16.57 -4.24
N TYR A 170 3.73 15.87 -4.64
CA TYR A 170 2.38 16.39 -4.50
C TYR A 170 2.04 16.75 -3.04
N GLY A 171 1.48 17.94 -2.83
CA GLY A 171 1.07 18.42 -1.50
C GLY A 171 2.24 18.82 -0.61
N MET A 172 3.47 18.83 -1.16
CA MET A 172 4.69 19.17 -0.45
C MET A 172 5.29 20.51 -0.87
N GLU A 173 4.57 21.34 -1.60
CA GLU A 173 5.08 22.54 -2.28
C GLU A 173 5.72 23.55 -1.31
N TYR A 174 5.26 23.56 -0.06
CA TYR A 174 5.82 24.39 1.02
C TYR A 174 7.21 23.91 1.50
N PHE A 175 7.53 22.63 1.37
CA PHE A 175 8.70 21.97 1.96
C PHE A 175 9.91 21.98 1.01
N THR A 176 10.36 23.17 0.64
CA THR A 176 11.61 23.36 -0.12
C THR A 176 12.82 23.07 0.77
N ALA A 177 14.00 22.90 0.16
CA ALA A 177 15.25 22.74 0.91
C ALA A 177 15.47 23.87 1.93
N ASP A 178 15.12 25.11 1.57
CA ASP A 178 15.26 26.28 2.45
C ASP A 178 14.28 26.26 3.62
N THR A 179 13.00 25.96 3.39
CA THR A 179 12.01 25.95 4.48
C THR A 179 12.28 24.82 5.45
N VAL A 180 12.68 23.65 4.95
CA VAL A 180 13.10 22.50 5.76
C VAL A 180 14.35 22.83 6.57
N LYS A 181 15.36 23.48 5.97
CA LYS A 181 16.59 23.89 6.67
C LYS A 181 16.33 24.92 7.76
N GLN A 182 15.41 25.86 7.52
CA GLN A 182 15.09 26.93 8.47
C GLN A 182 14.10 26.49 9.56
N ALA A 183 13.41 25.36 9.38
CA ALA A 183 12.37 24.87 10.26
C ALA A 183 12.81 24.77 11.74
N THR A 184 14.07 24.43 12.01
CA THR A 184 14.57 24.27 13.39
C THR A 184 15.30 25.50 13.94
N ALA A 185 15.18 26.67 13.30
CA ALA A 185 15.87 27.89 13.73
C ALA A 185 15.46 28.35 15.15
N SER A 186 14.23 28.04 15.56
CA SER A 186 13.75 28.21 16.93
C SER A 186 12.66 27.16 17.24
N PRO A 187 12.34 26.91 18.52
CA PRO A 187 11.21 26.05 18.89
C PRO A 187 9.89 26.49 18.25
N ASP A 188 9.60 27.80 18.23
CA ASP A 188 8.38 28.35 17.62
C ASP A 188 8.33 28.15 16.10
N SER A 189 9.47 28.33 15.43
CA SER A 189 9.59 28.04 14.00
C SER A 189 9.29 26.57 13.71
N PHE A 190 9.82 25.67 14.54
CA PHE A 190 9.62 24.24 14.37
C PHE A 190 8.18 23.82 14.66
N ALA A 191 7.54 24.38 15.70
CA ALA A 191 6.12 24.15 15.95
C ALA A 191 5.24 24.61 14.77
N ASN A 192 5.54 25.78 14.18
CA ASN A 192 4.87 26.27 12.99
C ASN A 192 5.12 25.38 11.76
N PHE A 193 6.34 24.84 11.61
CA PHE A 193 6.65 23.88 10.58
C PHE A 193 5.85 22.58 10.76
N LEU A 194 5.74 22.04 11.98
CA LEU A 194 4.92 20.86 12.26
C LEU A 194 3.42 21.09 12.03
N ASN A 195 2.92 22.31 12.24
CA ASN A 195 1.57 22.69 11.84
C ASN A 195 1.39 22.52 10.32
N LYS A 196 2.35 23.01 9.51
CA LYS A 196 2.33 22.82 8.05
C LYS A 196 2.40 21.34 7.66
N VAL A 197 3.24 20.55 8.34
CA VAL A 197 3.32 19.09 8.13
C VAL A 197 1.98 18.42 8.44
N SER A 198 1.31 18.81 9.53
CA SER A 198 0.07 18.15 9.97
C SER A 198 -1.05 18.25 8.95
N VAL A 199 -1.12 19.38 8.22
CA VAL A 199 -2.14 19.69 7.22
C VAL A 199 -1.78 19.26 5.79
N ILE A 200 -0.67 18.53 5.59
CA ILE A 200 -0.41 17.87 4.31
C ILE A 200 -1.62 16.98 4.00
N LYS A 201 -2.25 17.26 2.85
CA LYS A 201 -3.46 16.59 2.38
C LYS A 201 -3.18 15.15 2.00
N ASN A 202 -4.23 14.35 1.97
CA ASN A 202 -4.12 13.00 1.45
C ASN A 202 -3.76 13.06 -0.03
N ILE A 203 -2.87 12.18 -0.47
CA ILE A 203 -2.54 12.04 -1.89
C ILE A 203 -3.79 11.68 -2.70
N GLU A 204 -4.73 10.90 -2.15
CA GLU A 204 -5.99 10.56 -2.84
C GLU A 204 -6.84 11.80 -3.16
N ASP A 205 -6.76 12.87 -2.34
CA ASP A 205 -7.48 14.13 -2.59
C ASP A 205 -6.99 14.83 -3.87
N SER A 206 -5.79 14.47 -4.34
CA SER A 206 -5.19 14.99 -5.57
C SER A 206 -5.62 14.28 -6.82
N TYR A 207 -6.20 13.09 -6.68
CA TYR A 207 -6.40 12.22 -7.82
C TYR A 207 -7.45 12.80 -8.74
N SER A 208 -7.11 12.80 -10.03
CA SER A 208 -8.09 13.03 -11.08
C SER A 208 -9.22 12.00 -10.97
N GLU A 209 -10.39 12.34 -11.50
CA GLU A 209 -11.52 11.40 -11.52
C GLU A 209 -11.15 10.09 -12.24
N LEU A 210 -10.30 10.13 -13.26
CA LEU A 210 -9.80 8.93 -13.93
C LEU A 210 -8.96 8.03 -13.01
N GLN A 211 -8.13 8.62 -12.15
CA GLN A 211 -7.33 7.87 -11.18
C GLN A 211 -8.23 7.23 -10.11
N LYS A 212 -9.19 7.96 -9.57
CA LYS A 212 -10.17 7.42 -8.62
C LYS A 212 -10.96 6.27 -9.24
N GLN A 213 -11.42 6.43 -10.48
CA GLN A 213 -12.10 5.37 -11.23
C GLN A 213 -11.19 4.15 -11.43
N SER A 214 -9.91 4.34 -11.72
CA SER A 214 -8.93 3.24 -11.82
C SER A 214 -8.79 2.51 -10.50
N MET A 215 -8.66 3.22 -9.37
CA MET A 215 -8.57 2.59 -8.05
C MET A 215 -9.81 1.78 -7.69
N GLU A 216 -11.01 2.29 -8.00
CA GLU A 216 -12.25 1.55 -7.78
C GLU A 216 -12.33 0.27 -8.61
N ARG A 217 -11.79 0.28 -9.83
CA ARG A 217 -11.65 -0.94 -10.64
C ARG A 217 -10.63 -1.90 -10.02
N ASP A 218 -9.49 -1.40 -9.56
CA ASP A 218 -8.45 -2.22 -8.93
C ASP A 218 -8.97 -2.87 -7.64
N LYS A 219 -9.71 -2.15 -6.79
CA LYS A 219 -10.37 -2.70 -5.60
C LYS A 219 -11.27 -3.90 -5.95
N GLN A 220 -12.04 -3.79 -7.03
CA GLN A 220 -12.89 -4.89 -7.51
C GLN A 220 -12.05 -6.07 -8.03
N ILE A 221 -10.98 -5.81 -8.79
CA ILE A 221 -10.06 -6.85 -9.27
C ILE A 221 -9.44 -7.61 -8.09
N TYR A 222 -8.94 -6.88 -7.09
CA TYR A 222 -8.31 -7.46 -5.91
C TYR A 222 -9.26 -8.31 -5.07
N SER A 223 -10.56 -7.97 -5.04
CA SER A 223 -11.57 -8.82 -4.38
C SER A 223 -11.76 -10.19 -5.05
N VAL A 224 -11.37 -10.32 -6.32
CA VAL A 224 -11.50 -11.55 -7.11
C VAL A 224 -10.20 -12.36 -7.12
N ILE A 225 -9.06 -11.71 -7.32
CA ILE A 225 -7.79 -12.43 -7.50
C ILE A 225 -7.19 -12.92 -6.16
N GLY A 226 -7.63 -12.35 -5.04
CA GLY A 226 -7.22 -12.74 -3.69
C GLY A 226 -5.96 -12.05 -3.18
N ASP A 227 -5.69 -12.22 -1.89
CA ASP A 227 -4.69 -11.44 -1.14
C ASP A 227 -3.24 -11.75 -1.51
N ASP A 228 -2.99 -12.96 -2.00
CA ASP A 228 -1.64 -13.44 -2.35
C ASP A 228 -1.19 -13.05 -3.76
N ARG A 229 -1.95 -12.18 -4.42
CA ARG A 229 -1.77 -11.83 -5.81
C ARG A 229 -1.69 -10.33 -6.03
N GLU A 230 -0.86 -9.93 -6.98
CA GLU A 230 -0.66 -8.55 -7.39
C GLU A 230 -0.85 -8.41 -8.91
N ILE A 231 -1.45 -7.30 -9.32
CA ILE A 231 -1.46 -6.92 -10.73
C ILE A 231 -0.03 -6.59 -11.14
N THR A 232 0.44 -7.19 -12.24
CA THR A 232 1.76 -6.87 -12.76
C THR A 232 1.74 -5.46 -13.35
N PRO A 233 2.67 -4.56 -12.94
CA PRO A 233 2.74 -3.22 -13.48
C PRO A 233 2.79 -3.22 -15.01
N ASN A 234 2.04 -2.32 -15.65
CA ASN A 234 2.01 -2.13 -17.10
C ASN A 234 1.61 -3.39 -17.90
N SER A 235 0.87 -4.32 -17.30
CA SER A 235 0.40 -5.54 -17.98
C SER A 235 -1.01 -5.44 -18.58
N SER A 236 -1.68 -4.30 -18.42
CA SER A 236 -3.06 -4.14 -18.85
C SER A 236 -3.18 -4.07 -20.37
N VAL A 237 -4.14 -4.80 -20.93
CA VAL A 237 -4.55 -4.67 -22.34
C VAL A 237 -6.05 -4.46 -22.39
N ASN A 238 -6.49 -3.30 -22.90
CA ASN A 238 -7.89 -2.87 -22.88
C ASN A 238 -8.57 -3.00 -24.25
N PHE A 239 -9.78 -3.53 -24.24
CA PHE A 239 -10.61 -3.78 -25.41
C PHE A 239 -12.03 -3.25 -25.19
N PRO A 240 -12.33 -2.00 -25.61
CA PRO A 240 -13.71 -1.55 -25.74
C PRO A 240 -14.45 -2.37 -26.81
N VAL A 241 -15.55 -3.03 -26.45
CA VAL A 241 -16.33 -3.89 -27.35
C VAL A 241 -17.82 -3.62 -27.21
N ILE A 242 -18.52 -3.47 -28.33
CA ILE A 242 -19.99 -3.41 -28.35
C ILE A 242 -20.55 -4.84 -28.29
N ILE A 243 -21.40 -5.12 -27.31
CA ILE A 243 -22.00 -6.45 -27.15
C ILE A 243 -23.09 -6.65 -28.22
N THR A 244 -22.77 -7.41 -29.26
CA THR A 244 -23.72 -7.75 -30.34
C THR A 244 -24.67 -8.88 -29.92
N ASN A 245 -25.69 -9.15 -30.75
CA ASN A 245 -26.55 -10.33 -30.58
C ASN A 245 -25.72 -11.61 -30.55
N ASP A 246 -24.77 -11.73 -31.48
CA ASP A 246 -23.94 -12.91 -31.63
C ASP A 246 -23.03 -13.09 -30.42
N PHE A 247 -22.43 -12.00 -29.92
CA PHE A 247 -21.65 -12.04 -28.67
C PHE A 247 -22.51 -12.51 -27.50
N ALA A 248 -23.72 -11.96 -27.35
CA ALA A 248 -24.61 -12.31 -26.24
C ALA A 248 -25.09 -13.76 -26.29
N VAL A 249 -25.29 -14.32 -27.48
CA VAL A 249 -25.76 -15.71 -27.66
C VAL A 249 -24.60 -16.71 -27.56
N SER A 250 -23.45 -16.36 -28.14
CA SER A 250 -22.27 -17.20 -28.22
C SER A 250 -21.01 -16.35 -27.98
N PRO A 251 -20.66 -16.07 -26.71
CA PRO A 251 -19.46 -15.31 -26.38
C PRO A 251 -18.23 -15.88 -27.09
N PRO A 252 -17.40 -15.02 -27.72
CA PRO A 252 -16.33 -15.46 -28.60
C PRO A 252 -15.11 -16.00 -27.83
N ILE A 253 -15.11 -15.84 -26.51
CA ILE A 253 -14.22 -16.53 -25.58
C ILE A 253 -15.03 -17.65 -24.94
N ARG A 254 -14.62 -18.91 -25.17
CA ARG A 254 -15.35 -20.08 -24.66
C ARG A 254 -15.53 -20.03 -23.16
N GLU A 255 -14.54 -19.54 -22.45
CA GLU A 255 -14.54 -19.40 -21.00
C GLU A 255 -15.67 -18.45 -20.52
N LEU A 256 -16.10 -17.49 -21.33
CA LEU A 256 -17.23 -16.59 -21.03
C LEU A 256 -18.62 -17.20 -21.31
N THR A 257 -18.70 -18.44 -21.83
CA THR A 257 -19.98 -19.06 -22.24
C THR A 257 -20.97 -19.14 -21.08
N ASP A 258 -20.50 -19.42 -19.87
CA ASP A 258 -21.34 -19.52 -18.66
C ASP A 258 -21.89 -18.15 -18.21
N GLN A 259 -21.40 -17.06 -18.80
CA GLN A 259 -21.79 -15.67 -18.53
C GLN A 259 -22.65 -15.08 -19.67
N LYS A 260 -23.10 -15.89 -20.64
CA LYS A 260 -23.88 -15.41 -21.80
C LYS A 260 -25.17 -14.68 -21.42
N GLU A 261 -25.89 -15.16 -20.40
CA GLU A 261 -27.15 -14.54 -19.94
C GLU A 261 -26.93 -13.15 -19.36
N LEU A 262 -25.81 -12.96 -18.66
CA LEU A 262 -25.36 -11.65 -18.20
C LEU A 262 -25.13 -10.72 -19.40
N PHE A 263 -24.33 -11.15 -20.39
CA PHE A 263 -24.05 -10.32 -21.56
C PHE A 263 -25.29 -10.00 -22.40
N GLY A 264 -26.31 -10.86 -22.37
CA GLY A 264 -27.63 -10.55 -22.94
C GLY A 264 -28.24 -9.23 -22.43
N GLN A 265 -27.98 -8.86 -21.18
CA GLN A 265 -28.46 -7.62 -20.56
C GLN A 265 -27.68 -6.37 -21.03
N TYR A 266 -26.50 -6.57 -21.61
CA TYR A 266 -25.60 -5.51 -22.07
C TYR A 266 -25.61 -5.36 -23.59
N LYS A 267 -26.55 -6.00 -24.29
CA LYS A 267 -26.71 -5.92 -25.74
C LYS A 267 -26.79 -4.48 -26.24
N GLY A 268 -25.97 -4.16 -27.25
CA GLY A 268 -25.83 -2.81 -27.81
C GLY A 268 -25.02 -1.84 -26.96
N LYS A 269 -24.61 -2.21 -25.73
CA LYS A 269 -23.73 -1.38 -24.91
C LYS A 269 -22.27 -1.68 -25.22
N LYS A 270 -21.44 -0.64 -25.05
CA LYS A 270 -19.98 -0.77 -25.07
C LYS A 270 -19.51 -1.21 -23.68
N ILE A 271 -18.80 -2.32 -23.63
CA ILE A 271 -18.18 -2.90 -22.43
C ILE A 271 -16.67 -2.86 -22.60
N ASP A 272 -15.96 -2.47 -21.54
CA ASP A 272 -14.50 -2.44 -21.53
C ASP A 272 -13.98 -3.77 -20.97
N PHE A 273 -13.38 -4.58 -21.85
CA PHE A 273 -12.69 -5.81 -21.47
C PHE A 273 -11.23 -5.50 -21.20
N THR A 274 -10.68 -5.89 -20.06
CA THR A 274 -9.28 -5.67 -19.73
C THR A 274 -8.62 -6.98 -19.31
N ILE A 275 -7.49 -7.30 -19.94
CA ILE A 275 -6.65 -8.43 -19.57
C ILE A 275 -5.51 -7.92 -18.69
N TYR A 276 -5.20 -8.64 -17.61
CA TYR A 276 -4.07 -8.37 -16.72
C TYR A 276 -3.22 -9.62 -16.49
N ASN A 277 -1.92 -9.41 -16.32
CA ASN A 277 -1.02 -10.43 -15.78
C ASN A 277 -1.02 -10.33 -14.26
N ILE A 278 -1.36 -11.43 -13.60
CA ILE A 278 -1.50 -11.49 -12.15
C ILE A 278 -0.42 -12.40 -11.57
N ASN A 279 0.45 -11.83 -10.75
CA ASN A 279 1.54 -12.57 -10.10
C ASN A 279 1.13 -13.00 -8.70
N ASN A 280 1.34 -14.28 -8.38
CA ASN A 280 1.28 -14.76 -7.01
C ASN A 280 2.66 -14.63 -6.37
N PHE A 281 2.80 -13.75 -5.38
CA PHE A 281 4.10 -13.47 -4.76
C PHE A 281 4.57 -14.57 -3.80
N LYS A 282 3.69 -15.48 -3.36
CA LYS A 282 4.07 -16.65 -2.55
C LYS A 282 4.66 -17.77 -3.39
N SER A 283 4.05 -18.06 -4.54
CA SER A 283 4.45 -19.17 -5.40
C SER A 283 5.32 -18.76 -6.58
N ASN A 284 5.48 -17.46 -6.82
CA ASN A 284 6.15 -16.89 -7.99
C ASN A 284 5.56 -17.37 -9.33
N ASN A 285 4.25 -17.61 -9.37
CA ASN A 285 3.53 -18.04 -10.57
C ASN A 285 2.75 -16.86 -11.15
N THR A 286 2.73 -16.75 -12.48
CA THR A 286 1.90 -15.78 -13.21
C THR A 286 0.65 -16.47 -13.76
N THR A 287 -0.49 -15.81 -13.60
CA THR A 287 -1.79 -16.17 -14.17
C THR A 287 -2.33 -14.99 -14.96
N PHE A 288 -3.36 -15.21 -15.77
CA PHE A 288 -3.92 -14.21 -16.67
C PHE A 288 -5.40 -14.08 -16.39
N TYR A 289 -5.87 -12.87 -16.15
CA TYR A 289 -7.29 -12.64 -15.91
C TYR A 289 -7.84 -11.70 -16.97
N LEU A 290 -9.05 -12.01 -17.43
CA LEU A 290 -9.87 -11.12 -18.23
C LEU A 290 -11.00 -10.60 -17.35
N PHE A 291 -11.18 -9.29 -17.32
CA PHE A 291 -12.26 -8.62 -16.62
C PHE A 291 -13.11 -7.84 -17.61
N ALA A 292 -14.40 -7.72 -17.34
CA ALA A 292 -15.33 -6.92 -18.12
C ALA A 292 -15.97 -5.84 -17.24
N PHE A 293 -15.98 -4.61 -17.72
CA PHE A 293 -16.46 -3.44 -16.99
C PHE A 293 -17.52 -2.66 -17.78
N ASP A 294 -18.59 -2.26 -17.10
CA ASP A 294 -19.53 -1.22 -17.53
C ASP A 294 -19.19 0.06 -16.75
N GLY A 295 -18.43 0.96 -17.38
CA GLY A 295 -17.80 2.08 -16.68
C GLY A 295 -16.82 1.59 -15.61
N THR A 296 -17.05 1.93 -14.34
CA THR A 296 -16.24 1.46 -13.21
C THR A 296 -16.71 0.13 -12.64
N LYS A 297 -17.92 -0.33 -12.97
CA LYS A 297 -18.50 -1.53 -12.37
C LYS A 297 -17.99 -2.76 -13.09
N MET A 298 -17.31 -3.65 -12.37
CA MET A 298 -16.98 -4.97 -12.86
C MET A 298 -18.26 -5.79 -12.97
N ILE A 299 -18.52 -6.34 -14.16
CA ILE A 299 -19.72 -7.13 -14.46
C ILE A 299 -19.38 -8.61 -14.62
N ALA A 300 -18.18 -8.92 -15.09
CA ALA A 300 -17.73 -10.27 -15.37
C ALA A 300 -16.21 -10.37 -15.22
N TYR A 301 -15.72 -11.59 -14.94
CA TYR A 301 -14.30 -11.89 -14.93
C TYR A 301 -14.07 -13.38 -15.24
N ILE A 302 -12.86 -13.71 -15.66
CA ILE A 302 -12.41 -15.08 -15.84
C ILE A 302 -10.90 -15.23 -15.66
N ASP A 303 -10.49 -16.31 -15.00
CA ASP A 303 -9.11 -16.79 -14.97
C ASP A 303 -8.84 -17.57 -16.27
N LEU A 304 -8.00 -17.01 -17.14
CA LEU A 304 -7.59 -17.61 -18.40
C LEU A 304 -6.54 -18.73 -18.20
N LYS A 305 -5.96 -18.82 -16.99
CA LYS A 305 -5.00 -19.84 -16.50
C LYS A 305 -3.66 -19.92 -17.23
N THR A 306 -3.61 -19.66 -18.54
CA THR A 306 -2.42 -19.89 -19.38
C THR A 306 -2.19 -18.75 -20.36
N ALA A 307 -0.93 -18.57 -20.77
CA ALA A 307 -0.55 -17.61 -21.81
C ALA A 307 -1.20 -17.92 -23.16
N ALA A 308 -1.45 -19.20 -23.49
CA ALA A 308 -2.14 -19.57 -24.71
C ALA A 308 -3.58 -19.06 -24.74
N SER A 309 -4.29 -19.18 -23.61
CA SER A 309 -5.65 -18.64 -23.44
C SER A 309 -5.66 -17.11 -23.50
N GLU A 310 -4.68 -16.44 -22.89
CA GLU A 310 -4.49 -14.99 -22.96
C GLU A 310 -4.31 -14.52 -24.40
N GLN A 311 -3.36 -15.09 -25.14
CA GLN A 311 -3.11 -14.73 -26.54
C GLN A 311 -4.33 -15.00 -27.43
N ASN A 312 -5.07 -16.07 -27.15
CA ASN A 312 -6.33 -16.31 -27.83
C ASN A 312 -7.36 -15.20 -27.56
N ALA A 313 -7.51 -14.80 -26.29
CA ALA A 313 -8.41 -13.73 -25.91
C ALA A 313 -8.04 -12.38 -26.55
N ILE A 314 -6.75 -12.02 -26.54
CA ILE A 314 -6.25 -10.81 -27.20
C ILE A 314 -6.62 -10.83 -28.69
N ARG A 315 -6.29 -11.89 -29.43
CA ARG A 315 -6.61 -11.99 -30.87
C ARG A 315 -8.11 -11.86 -31.13
N THR A 316 -8.92 -12.54 -30.34
CA THR A 316 -10.37 -12.50 -30.47
C THR A 316 -10.91 -11.09 -30.24
N PHE A 317 -10.51 -10.42 -29.15
CA PHE A 317 -11.00 -9.08 -28.85
C PHE A 317 -10.48 -8.01 -29.82
N THR A 318 -9.23 -8.12 -30.28
CA THR A 318 -8.71 -7.24 -31.34
C THR A 318 -9.51 -7.37 -32.63
N ALA A 319 -10.01 -8.56 -32.97
CA ALA A 319 -10.84 -8.77 -34.15
C ALA A 319 -12.22 -8.10 -34.02
N LEU A 320 -12.77 -8.00 -32.81
CA LEU A 320 -14.09 -7.39 -32.54
C LEU A 320 -14.08 -5.85 -32.55
N GLN A 321 -12.89 -5.24 -32.59
CA GLN A 321 -12.73 -3.79 -32.64
C GLN A 321 -12.65 -3.23 -34.07
N LYS A 322 -12.59 -4.12 -35.07
CA LYS A 322 -12.54 -3.78 -36.49
C LYS A 322 -13.94 -3.78 -37.08
#